data_AF-A0A3M8D5E5-F1
#
_entry.id   AF-A0A3M8D5E5-F1
#
_cell.length_a   1.000
_cell.length_b   1.000
_cell.length_c   1.000
_cell.angle_alpha   90.00
_cell.angle_beta   90.00
_cell.angle_gamma   90.00
#
_symmetry.space_group_name_H-M   'P 1'
#
loop_
_entity.id
_entity.type
_entity.pdbx_description
1 polymer ?
#
loop_
_entity_poly.entity_id
_entity_poly.type
_entity_poly.pdbx_seq_one_letter_code
_entity_poly.pdbx_strand_id
1 'polypeptide(L)'
;MKGFLRWGYGAMVLVLLSGCNDSEQNKPAPPPTVTAAALKGDLTYQDVLEKGETVHNLAMTTDAERIWVGTHSGLYSSTPGGLWSLLSTELEYQDIVGWFVDPKDPHQIYAAGNQGVMHSSDGGKEWTSIGSGLPSPADIRSFAGIREGDQIRLFAFVSGEGIYQSSDGGDNWSIWQPMDQEVFAMDFNPEENRLYVAAQFSLLYNEDGEWKTEVLPQAQQIYSLSVDKRTGILAVATEQGIFEKIKGEWRLLDARSPEKLIMISSGEGETKWVGVGESALIYKLSDNRWVKWN
;
A
#
# COMPACT_ATOMS: atom_id res chain seq x y z
N MET A 1 60.78 -10.37 -71.44
CA MET A 1 60.96 -11.73 -70.86
C MET A 1 59.62 -12.12 -70.22
N LYS A 2 58.78 -12.89 -70.91
CA LYS A 2 58.35 -14.28 -70.56
C LYS A 2 58.00 -14.46 -69.07
N GLY A 3 56.71 -14.51 -68.72
CA GLY A 3 55.95 -15.75 -68.36
C GLY A 3 55.49 -15.62 -66.89
N PHE A 4 54.43 -16.22 -66.33
CA PHE A 4 53.46 -17.25 -66.72
C PHE A 4 52.24 -17.15 -65.75
N LEU A 5 51.10 -17.75 -66.14
CA LEU A 5 49.78 -17.81 -65.48
C LEU A 5 49.72 -18.35 -64.03
N ARG A 6 48.68 -17.95 -63.27
CA ARG A 6 47.67 -18.88 -62.71
C ARG A 6 46.35 -18.21 -62.28
N TRP A 7 45.25 -18.90 -62.55
CA TRP A 7 43.85 -18.57 -62.23
C TRP A 7 43.49 -18.83 -60.76
N GLY A 8 42.50 -18.09 -60.26
CA GLY A 8 41.75 -18.40 -59.03
C GLY A 8 40.44 -17.63 -58.98
N TYR A 9 39.32 -18.34 -59.17
CA TYR A 9 37.96 -17.86 -58.95
C TYR A 9 37.74 -17.48 -57.48
N GLY A 10 37.00 -16.40 -57.21
CA GLY A 10 36.57 -16.02 -55.86
C GLY A 10 35.42 -15.04 -55.90
N ALA A 11 34.26 -15.49 -55.45
CA ALA A 11 32.95 -14.90 -55.63
C ALA A 11 32.75 -13.53 -54.95
N MET A 12 31.90 -12.72 -55.60
CA MET A 12 31.28 -11.52 -55.08
C MET A 12 30.37 -11.94 -53.90
N VAL A 13 30.71 -11.56 -52.67
CA VAL A 13 29.83 -11.75 -51.51
C VAL A 13 28.85 -10.58 -51.47
N LEU A 14 27.61 -10.85 -51.89
CA LEU A 14 26.44 -10.08 -51.50
C LEU A 14 26.25 -10.28 -49.99
N VAL A 15 26.42 -9.22 -49.19
CA VAL A 15 25.92 -9.23 -47.82
C VAL A 15 24.41 -8.99 -47.90
N LEU A 16 23.63 -10.05 -47.69
CA LEU A 16 22.21 -9.97 -47.42
C LEU A 16 22.03 -9.26 -46.07
N LEU A 17 21.34 -8.13 -46.09
CA LEU A 17 20.71 -7.55 -44.90
C LEU A 17 19.64 -8.53 -44.42
N SER A 18 19.98 -9.39 -43.45
CA SER A 18 19.00 -10.15 -42.68
C SER A 18 18.51 -9.30 -41.52
N GLY A 19 17.18 -9.17 -41.43
CA GLY A 19 16.46 -8.16 -40.68
C GLY A 19 16.76 -8.05 -39.19
N CYS A 20 16.77 -6.80 -38.72
CA CYS A 20 16.36 -6.50 -37.36
C CYS A 20 14.91 -6.96 -37.21
N ASN A 21 14.69 -7.88 -36.26
CA ASN A 21 13.37 -8.30 -35.87
C ASN A 21 12.77 -7.17 -35.00
N ASP A 22 11.80 -6.45 -35.54
CA ASP A 22 11.01 -5.43 -34.84
C ASP A 22 10.05 -6.08 -33.82
N SER A 23 10.60 -6.69 -32.77
CA SER A 23 9.78 -7.32 -31.71
C SER A 23 10.07 -6.81 -30.29
N GLU A 24 10.87 -5.75 -30.13
CA GLU A 24 11.11 -5.15 -28.80
C GLU A 24 10.33 -3.87 -28.52
N GLN A 25 9.62 -3.29 -29.49
CA GLN A 25 8.94 -2.00 -29.32
C GLN A 25 7.51 -2.07 -28.75
N ASN A 26 7.05 -3.23 -28.28
CA ASN A 26 5.67 -3.36 -27.77
C ASN A 26 5.56 -4.13 -26.46
N LYS A 27 6.56 -4.02 -25.58
CA LYS A 27 6.36 -4.34 -24.17
C LYS A 27 5.72 -3.12 -23.50
N PRO A 28 4.60 -3.27 -22.77
CA PRO A 28 4.12 -2.19 -21.92
C PRO A 28 5.27 -1.78 -20.99
N ALA A 29 5.48 -0.48 -20.83
CA ALA A 29 6.42 0.01 -19.83
C ALA A 29 6.05 -0.63 -18.48
N PRO A 30 7.03 -1.09 -17.68
CA PRO A 30 6.73 -1.51 -16.32
C PRO A 30 5.95 -0.38 -15.63
N PRO A 31 4.96 -0.70 -14.77
CA PRO A 31 4.24 0.32 -14.04
C PRO A 31 5.25 1.24 -13.35
N PRO A 32 5.05 2.57 -13.38
CA PRO A 32 5.99 3.48 -12.76
C PRO A 32 6.08 3.12 -11.27
N THR A 33 7.27 2.73 -10.85
CA THR A 33 7.55 2.38 -9.47
C THR A 33 7.78 3.66 -8.68
N VAL A 34 7.16 3.79 -7.51
CA VAL A 34 7.59 4.79 -6.51
C VAL A 34 9.03 4.47 -6.15
N THR A 35 9.99 5.12 -6.80
CA THR A 35 11.39 5.00 -6.42
C THR A 35 11.60 6.05 -5.33
N ALA A 36 11.37 5.65 -4.08
CA ALA A 36 11.69 6.47 -2.92
C ALA A 36 13.05 7.15 -3.12
N ALA A 37 13.11 8.45 -2.82
CA ALA A 37 14.35 9.22 -2.87
C ALA A 37 15.45 8.47 -2.13
N ALA A 38 16.63 8.34 -2.73
CA ALA A 38 17.71 7.50 -2.23
C ALA A 38 17.98 7.74 -0.74
N LEU A 39 17.87 6.66 0.02
CA LEU A 39 17.85 6.70 1.47
C LEU A 39 19.25 6.65 2.09
N LYS A 40 19.48 7.50 3.09
CA LYS A 40 20.63 7.37 4.01
C LYS A 40 20.24 6.46 5.16
N GLY A 41 20.76 5.22 5.17
CA GLY A 41 20.80 4.37 6.35
C GLY A 41 20.63 2.88 6.06
N ASP A 42 21.54 2.07 6.61
CA ASP A 42 21.48 0.60 6.61
C ASP A 42 20.75 0.13 7.89
N LEU A 43 19.47 0.46 8.07
CA LEU A 43 18.71 -0.01 9.25
C LEU A 43 18.32 -1.47 9.06
N THR A 44 18.33 -2.24 10.15
CA THR A 44 17.59 -3.49 10.24
C THR A 44 16.13 -3.21 10.57
N TYR A 45 15.24 -4.19 10.38
CA TYR A 45 13.86 -4.06 10.84
C TYR A 45 13.76 -3.89 12.37
N GLN A 46 14.68 -4.50 13.12
CA GLN A 46 14.75 -4.32 14.58
C GLN A 46 15.04 -2.86 14.94
N ASP A 47 15.93 -2.19 14.21
CA ASP A 47 16.19 -0.76 14.42
C ASP A 47 14.95 0.11 14.13
N VAL A 48 14.14 -0.27 13.14
CA VAL A 48 12.85 0.40 12.86
C VAL A 48 11.89 0.22 14.03
N LEU A 49 11.77 -0.98 14.59
CA LEU A 49 10.93 -1.23 15.76
C LEU A 49 11.42 -0.48 17.00
N GLU A 50 12.74 -0.40 17.22
CA GLU A 50 13.31 0.33 18.36
C GLU A 50 13.13 1.84 18.25
N LYS A 51 13.23 2.40 17.03
CA LYS A 51 13.01 3.83 16.79
C LYS A 51 11.54 4.22 16.75
N GLY A 52 10.73 3.40 16.10
CA GLY A 52 9.31 3.64 15.83
C GLY A 52 8.38 3.20 16.95
N GLU A 53 8.87 2.39 17.89
CA GLU A 53 8.16 1.73 19.01
C GLU A 53 7.02 0.77 18.58
N THR A 54 6.11 1.23 17.73
CA THR A 54 4.92 0.52 17.27
C THR A 54 4.79 0.62 15.75
N VAL A 55 4.27 -0.44 15.13
CA VAL A 55 3.83 -0.41 13.73
C VAL A 55 2.32 -0.13 13.70
N HIS A 56 1.91 0.94 13.01
CA HIS A 56 0.49 1.27 12.84
C HIS A 56 -0.10 0.62 11.60
N ASN A 57 0.69 0.49 10.54
CA ASN A 57 0.22 0.00 9.26
C ASN A 57 1.38 -0.54 8.42
N LEU A 58 1.06 -1.41 7.46
CA LEU A 58 1.98 -1.87 6.43
C LEU A 58 1.32 -1.92 5.05
N ALA A 59 2.11 -1.77 3.99
CA ALA A 59 1.66 -2.00 2.63
C ALA A 59 2.82 -2.48 1.75
N MET A 60 2.52 -3.37 0.82
CA MET A 60 3.47 -3.73 -0.23
C MET A 60 3.48 -2.63 -1.31
N THR A 61 4.65 -2.33 -1.86
CA THR A 61 4.78 -1.42 -3.01
C THR A 61 4.26 -2.09 -4.28
N THR A 62 3.79 -1.31 -5.26
CA THR A 62 3.17 -1.80 -6.50
C THR A 62 4.08 -2.65 -7.39
N ASP A 63 5.40 -2.54 -7.21
CA ASP A 63 6.41 -3.42 -7.84
C ASP A 63 6.53 -4.79 -7.15
N ALA A 64 5.85 -4.99 -6.02
CA ALA A 64 5.94 -6.15 -5.14
C ALA A 64 7.35 -6.42 -4.54
N GLU A 65 8.25 -5.44 -4.60
CA GLU A 65 9.65 -5.61 -4.16
C GLU A 65 9.90 -5.09 -2.74
N ARG A 66 9.05 -4.20 -2.22
CA ARG A 66 9.26 -3.53 -0.94
C ARG A 66 8.00 -3.53 -0.08
N ILE A 67 8.21 -3.30 1.20
CA ILE A 67 7.16 -3.06 2.18
C ILE A 67 7.40 -1.70 2.81
N TRP A 68 6.33 -0.92 2.93
CA TRP A 68 6.28 0.29 3.72
C TRP A 68 5.64 0.01 5.08
N VAL A 69 6.14 0.67 6.10
CA VAL A 69 5.71 0.54 7.49
C VAL A 69 5.59 1.94 8.11
N GLY A 70 4.40 2.26 8.60
CA GLY A 70 4.14 3.48 9.38
C GLY A 70 4.36 3.21 10.86
N THR A 71 5.01 4.15 11.55
CA THR A 71 5.40 4.05 12.96
C THR A 71 5.21 5.40 13.68
N HIS A 72 5.43 5.46 15.00
CA HIS A 72 5.48 6.73 15.74
C HIS A 72 6.63 7.65 15.30
N SER A 73 7.62 7.14 14.55
CA SER A 73 8.84 7.87 14.16
C SER A 73 9.04 7.91 12.65
N GLY A 74 7.95 7.90 11.89
CA GLY A 74 7.92 8.12 10.46
C GLY A 74 7.48 6.90 9.64
N LEU A 75 7.54 7.09 8.32
CA LEU A 75 7.24 6.09 7.30
C LEU A 75 8.54 5.47 6.79
N TYR A 76 8.71 4.15 6.96
CA TYR A 76 9.90 3.42 6.56
C TYR A 76 9.62 2.52 5.37
N SER A 77 10.58 2.39 4.46
CA SER A 77 10.55 1.44 3.34
C SER A 77 11.65 0.41 3.53
N SER A 78 11.32 -0.85 3.24
CA SER A 78 12.33 -1.88 3.02
C SER A 78 13.09 -1.62 1.71
N THR A 79 14.23 -2.27 1.57
CA THR A 79 15.06 -2.33 0.37
C THR A 79 15.13 -3.77 -0.14
N PRO A 80 15.45 -4.01 -1.43
CA PRO A 80 15.64 -5.37 -1.94
C PRO A 80 16.73 -6.18 -1.20
N GLY A 81 17.61 -5.52 -0.44
CA GLY A 81 18.64 -6.16 0.37
C GLY A 81 18.23 -6.54 1.79
N GLY A 82 16.94 -6.38 2.16
CA GLY A 82 16.42 -6.67 3.52
C GLY A 82 16.72 -5.58 4.56
N LEU A 83 17.37 -4.49 4.16
CA LEU A 83 17.57 -3.31 5.00
C LEU A 83 16.37 -2.36 4.88
N TRP A 84 16.29 -1.43 5.81
CA TRP A 84 15.19 -0.48 5.96
C TRP A 84 15.71 0.94 6.02
N SER A 85 14.83 1.87 5.67
CA SER A 85 15.18 3.29 5.67
C SER A 85 13.95 4.19 5.69
N LEU A 86 14.08 5.37 6.32
CA LEU A 86 13.00 6.35 6.51
C LEU A 86 12.66 7.09 5.21
N LEU A 87 11.50 6.86 4.60
CA LEU A 87 11.11 7.36 3.28
C LEU A 87 11.51 8.83 2.99
N SER A 88 11.32 9.72 3.96
CA SER A 88 11.85 11.10 3.91
C SER A 88 12.18 11.61 5.32
N THR A 89 13.24 12.41 5.43
CA THR A 89 13.59 13.10 6.68
C THR A 89 12.54 14.10 7.12
N GLU A 90 11.67 14.57 6.22
CA GLU A 90 10.54 15.44 6.58
C GLU A 90 9.43 14.69 7.31
N LEU A 91 9.41 13.35 7.21
CA LEU A 91 8.51 12.48 7.96
C LEU A 91 9.16 11.93 9.24
N GLU A 92 10.41 12.31 9.53
CA GLU A 92 11.07 11.88 10.78
C GLU A 92 10.30 12.45 11.99
N TYR A 93 10.10 11.60 13.01
CA TYR A 93 9.34 11.94 14.22
C TYR A 93 7.85 12.25 13.99
N GLN A 94 7.32 12.00 12.79
CA GLN A 94 5.88 12.03 12.53
C GLN A 94 5.27 10.67 12.87
N ASP A 95 4.16 10.67 13.58
CA ASP A 95 3.38 9.46 13.84
C ASP A 95 2.55 9.12 12.60
N ILE A 96 3.01 8.18 11.78
CA ILE A 96 2.37 7.85 10.50
C ILE A 96 1.47 6.63 10.66
N VAL A 97 0.16 6.85 10.51
CA VAL A 97 -0.86 5.81 10.65
C VAL A 97 -1.35 5.24 9.31
N GLY A 98 -1.13 5.98 8.21
CA GLY A 98 -1.54 5.51 6.89
C GLY A 98 -1.07 6.42 5.77
N TRP A 99 -1.19 5.90 4.55
CA TRP A 99 -0.80 6.58 3.34
C TRP A 99 -1.66 6.15 2.16
N PHE A 100 -1.64 6.96 1.10
CA PHE A 100 -2.23 6.62 -0.19
C PHE A 100 -1.23 7.00 -1.28
N VAL A 101 -0.93 6.06 -2.16
CA VAL A 101 -0.17 6.29 -3.40
C VAL A 101 -1.17 6.24 -4.54
N ASP A 102 -1.20 7.27 -5.36
CA ASP A 102 -2.09 7.28 -6.51
C ASP A 102 -1.65 6.22 -7.55
N PRO A 103 -2.53 5.28 -7.93
CA PRO A 103 -2.20 4.24 -8.90
C PRO A 103 -1.96 4.77 -10.32
N LYS A 104 -2.41 5.99 -10.65
CA LYS A 104 -2.18 6.60 -11.97
C LYS A 104 -0.92 7.47 -12.02
N ASP A 105 -0.52 8.05 -10.91
CA ASP A 105 0.70 8.85 -10.77
C ASP A 105 1.38 8.55 -9.42
N PRO A 106 2.37 7.63 -9.39
CA PRO A 106 3.06 7.25 -8.16
C PRO A 106 3.91 8.38 -7.55
N HIS A 107 4.04 9.53 -8.22
CA HIS A 107 4.63 10.71 -7.60
C HIS A 107 3.69 11.38 -6.61
N GLN A 108 2.37 11.17 -6.71
CA GLN A 108 1.39 11.65 -5.74
C GLN A 108 1.31 10.67 -4.57
N ILE A 109 1.82 11.10 -3.43
CA ILE A 109 1.79 10.34 -2.18
C ILE A 109 1.18 11.20 -1.09
N TYR A 110 0.25 10.62 -0.36
CA TYR A 110 -0.37 11.21 0.81
C TYR A 110 0.02 10.39 2.02
N ALA A 111 0.42 11.05 3.09
CA ALA A 111 0.69 10.43 4.38
C ALA A 111 -0.13 11.16 5.45
N ALA A 112 -0.62 10.42 6.44
CA ALA A 112 -1.46 10.98 7.50
C ALA A 112 -1.06 10.44 8.86
N GLY A 113 -1.30 11.28 9.87
CA GLY A 113 -0.79 11.05 11.21
C GLY A 113 -1.32 12.01 12.27
N ASN A 114 -0.64 12.05 13.41
CA ASN A 114 -0.99 12.93 14.54
C ASN A 114 -0.83 14.44 14.25
N GLN A 115 -0.18 14.82 13.15
CA GLN A 115 -0.04 16.21 12.69
C GLN A 115 -0.92 16.54 11.47
N GLY A 116 -1.91 15.70 11.16
CA GLY A 116 -2.78 15.88 9.99
C GLY A 116 -2.27 15.16 8.75
N VAL A 117 -2.50 15.75 7.57
CA VAL A 117 -2.19 15.13 6.27
C VAL A 117 -1.05 15.88 5.59
N MET A 118 -0.10 15.14 5.04
CA MET A 118 0.99 15.65 4.21
C MET A 118 0.88 15.05 2.81
N HIS A 119 1.22 15.85 1.80
CA HIS A 119 1.23 15.44 0.41
C HIS A 119 2.58 15.70 -0.23
N SER A 120 3.03 14.74 -1.03
CA SER A 120 4.17 14.85 -1.91
C SER A 120 3.71 14.66 -3.34
N SER A 121 4.20 15.49 -4.25
CA SER A 121 3.92 15.42 -5.68
C SER A 121 5.13 14.98 -6.51
N ASP A 122 6.23 14.59 -5.86
CA ASP A 122 7.51 14.26 -6.49
C ASP A 122 8.06 12.89 -6.07
N GLY A 123 7.19 12.02 -5.57
CA GLY A 123 7.55 10.66 -5.13
C GLY A 123 8.18 10.62 -3.74
N GLY A 124 7.84 11.57 -2.87
CA GLY A 124 8.21 11.59 -1.47
C GLY A 124 9.51 12.33 -1.17
N LYS A 125 10.05 13.13 -2.11
CA LYS A 125 11.27 13.91 -1.86
C LYS A 125 10.94 15.14 -1.01
N GLU A 126 9.88 15.86 -1.38
CA GLU A 126 9.37 17.01 -0.65
C GLU A 126 7.92 16.76 -0.23
N TRP A 127 7.54 17.26 0.96
CA TRP A 127 6.21 17.13 1.53
C TRP A 127 5.64 18.47 1.94
N THR A 128 4.35 18.66 1.70
CA THR A 128 3.60 19.84 2.10
C THR A 128 2.43 19.43 2.99
N SER A 129 2.25 20.09 4.13
CA SER A 129 1.05 19.92 4.95
C SER A 129 -0.17 20.45 4.21
N ILE A 130 -1.20 19.61 4.09
CA ILE A 130 -2.51 19.93 3.54
C ILE A 130 -3.57 19.63 4.58
N GLY A 131 -4.84 19.98 4.33
CA GLY A 131 -5.90 19.72 5.30
C GLY A 131 -6.80 20.91 5.64
N SER A 132 -7.05 21.82 4.70
CA SER A 132 -8.03 22.90 4.95
C SER A 132 -9.36 22.29 5.36
N GLY A 133 -9.89 22.67 6.53
CA GLY A 133 -11.13 22.12 7.08
C GLY A 133 -10.96 20.94 8.05
N LEU A 134 -9.75 20.37 8.17
CA LEU A 134 -9.40 19.50 9.30
C LEU A 134 -9.22 20.33 10.59
N PRO A 135 -9.46 19.75 11.77
CA PRO A 135 -9.09 20.37 13.03
C PRO A 135 -7.57 20.54 13.14
N SER A 136 -7.12 21.46 14.00
CA SER A 136 -5.69 21.73 14.21
C SER A 136 -5.36 21.74 15.70
N PRO A 137 -4.64 20.73 16.23
CA PRO A 137 -4.13 19.54 15.50
C PRO A 137 -5.24 18.55 15.12
N ALA A 138 -5.03 17.80 14.03
CA ALA A 138 -5.86 16.65 13.67
C ALA A 138 -5.14 15.36 14.09
N ASP A 139 -5.64 14.71 15.14
CA ASP A 139 -5.15 13.39 15.56
C ASP A 139 -5.77 12.30 14.68
N ILE A 140 -5.18 12.07 13.50
CA ILE A 140 -5.66 11.07 12.55
C ILE A 140 -5.18 9.68 12.99
N ARG A 141 -6.12 8.73 13.12
CA ARG A 141 -5.81 7.34 13.55
C ARG A 141 -6.00 6.29 12.46
N SER A 142 -6.63 6.64 11.35
CA SER A 142 -6.71 5.78 10.17
C SER A 142 -6.92 6.62 8.92
N PHE A 143 -6.33 6.18 7.81
CA PHE A 143 -6.34 6.91 6.54
C PHE A 143 -6.52 5.96 5.36
N ALA A 144 -7.39 6.34 4.43
CA ALA A 144 -7.66 5.57 3.21
C ALA A 144 -7.86 6.51 2.02
N GLY A 145 -7.52 6.06 0.83
CA GLY A 145 -7.69 6.82 -0.40
C GLY A 145 -8.14 5.96 -1.57
N ILE A 146 -8.76 6.61 -2.55
CA ILE A 146 -9.17 5.99 -3.80
C ILE A 146 -9.06 6.99 -4.96
N ARG A 147 -8.64 6.49 -6.13
CA ARG A 147 -8.70 7.20 -7.41
C ARG A 147 -10.02 6.87 -8.11
N GLU A 148 -10.83 7.89 -8.39
CA GLU A 148 -12.10 7.78 -9.12
C GLU A 148 -12.05 8.64 -10.38
N GLY A 149 -11.82 8.00 -11.52
CA GLY A 149 -11.53 8.75 -12.74
C GLY A 149 -10.26 9.58 -12.55
N ASP A 150 -10.39 10.90 -12.66
CA ASP A 150 -9.27 11.84 -12.49
C ASP A 150 -9.22 12.49 -11.09
N GLN A 151 -10.21 12.20 -10.24
CA GLN A 151 -10.27 12.71 -8.87
C GLN A 151 -9.61 11.74 -7.89
N ILE A 152 -9.05 12.29 -6.82
CA ILE A 152 -8.57 11.55 -5.66
C ILE A 152 -9.49 11.88 -4.50
N ARG A 153 -10.09 10.85 -3.92
CA ARG A 153 -10.93 10.95 -2.73
C ARG A 153 -10.16 10.36 -1.57
N LEU A 154 -10.09 11.09 -0.46
CA LEU A 154 -9.35 10.70 0.74
C LEU A 154 -10.28 10.68 1.94
N PHE A 155 -10.03 9.77 2.87
CA PHE A 155 -10.76 9.61 4.12
C PHE A 155 -9.78 9.58 5.29
N ALA A 156 -10.06 10.37 6.32
CA ALA A 156 -9.25 10.46 7.52
C ALA A 156 -10.16 10.33 8.74
N PHE A 157 -9.93 9.31 9.57
CA PHE A 157 -10.60 9.22 10.86
C PHE A 157 -9.83 10.06 11.87
N VAL A 158 -10.47 11.11 12.38
CA VAL A 158 -9.95 12.00 13.40
C VAL A 158 -10.52 11.58 14.75
N SER A 159 -9.62 11.27 15.68
CA SER A 159 -9.96 10.80 17.02
C SER A 159 -10.85 11.81 17.76
N GLY A 160 -11.97 11.34 18.30
CA GLY A 160 -12.93 12.16 19.05
C GLY A 160 -13.91 12.99 18.22
N GLU A 161 -13.81 12.96 16.88
CA GLU A 161 -14.72 13.71 15.99
C GLU A 161 -15.45 12.80 15.00
N GLY A 162 -14.71 12.03 14.20
CA GLY A 162 -15.28 11.15 13.19
C GLY A 162 -14.44 11.07 11.92
N ILE A 163 -15.07 10.65 10.82
CA ILE A 163 -14.41 10.50 9.53
C ILE A 163 -14.60 11.77 8.72
N TYR A 164 -13.49 12.37 8.32
CA TYR A 164 -13.41 13.45 7.36
C TYR A 164 -13.18 12.90 5.96
N GLN A 165 -13.69 13.62 4.96
CA GLN A 165 -13.48 13.31 3.55
C GLN A 165 -12.98 14.54 2.80
N SER A 166 -12.06 14.30 1.86
CA SER A 166 -11.75 15.21 0.76
C SER A 166 -12.11 14.55 -0.58
N SER A 167 -12.58 15.36 -1.54
CA SER A 167 -12.91 14.93 -2.92
C SER A 167 -12.02 15.59 -3.97
N ASP A 168 -11.06 16.39 -3.54
CA ASP A 168 -10.18 17.22 -4.35
C ASP A 168 -8.69 16.96 -4.03
N GLY A 169 -8.35 15.70 -3.72
CA GLY A 169 -6.95 15.32 -3.48
C GLY A 169 -6.38 15.90 -2.19
N GLY A 170 -7.21 16.18 -1.19
CA GLY A 170 -6.80 16.59 0.15
C GLY A 170 -6.70 18.10 0.37
N ASP A 171 -7.09 18.92 -0.61
CA ASP A 171 -7.09 20.37 -0.48
C ASP A 171 -8.16 20.84 0.52
N ASN A 172 -9.40 20.35 0.38
CA ASN A 172 -10.52 20.70 1.25
C ASN A 172 -11.13 19.45 1.89
N TRP A 173 -11.33 19.54 3.20
CA TRP A 173 -11.89 18.49 4.04
C TRP A 173 -13.16 18.98 4.73
N SER A 174 -14.09 18.05 4.91
CA SER A 174 -15.25 18.24 5.76
C SER A 174 -15.57 16.95 6.50
N ILE A 175 -16.22 17.06 7.65
CA ILE A 175 -16.72 15.88 8.35
C ILE A 175 -17.73 15.17 7.45
N TRP A 176 -17.42 13.93 7.09
CA TRP A 176 -18.29 13.08 6.28
C TRP A 176 -19.28 12.36 7.16
N GLN A 177 -18.80 11.76 8.25
CA GLN A 177 -19.61 11.03 9.22
C GLN A 177 -19.04 11.20 10.63
N PRO A 178 -19.81 11.76 11.59
CA PRO A 178 -19.45 11.73 13.00
C PRO A 178 -19.34 10.29 13.51
N MET A 179 -18.41 10.06 14.43
CA MET A 179 -18.22 8.75 15.06
C MET A 179 -17.60 8.92 16.45
N ASP A 180 -18.19 8.26 17.45
CA ASP A 180 -17.80 8.32 18.87
C ASP A 180 -17.04 7.07 19.34
N GLN A 181 -16.67 6.19 18.40
CA GLN A 181 -15.95 4.94 18.65
C GLN A 181 -14.54 5.02 18.09
N GLU A 182 -13.61 4.29 18.72
CA GLU A 182 -12.27 4.09 18.17
C GLU A 182 -12.33 3.28 16.88
N VAL A 183 -11.56 3.73 15.90
CA VAL A 183 -11.33 3.07 14.61
C VAL A 183 -9.88 2.62 14.54
N PHE A 184 -9.67 1.34 14.25
CA PHE A 184 -8.34 0.73 14.15
C PHE A 184 -7.82 0.71 12.72
N ALA A 185 -8.72 0.51 11.76
CA ALA A 185 -8.38 0.47 10.34
C ALA A 185 -9.59 0.84 9.51
N MET A 186 -9.35 1.49 8.38
CA MET A 186 -10.35 1.75 7.37
C MET A 186 -9.77 1.47 6.01
N ASP A 187 -10.62 1.00 5.09
CA ASP A 187 -10.21 0.87 3.71
C ASP A 187 -11.41 0.91 2.75
N PHE A 188 -11.20 1.49 1.58
CA PHE A 188 -12.26 1.74 0.61
C PHE A 188 -12.35 0.62 -0.43
N ASN A 189 -13.51 -0.04 -0.55
CA ASN A 189 -13.78 -1.01 -1.59
C ASN A 189 -14.35 -0.32 -2.83
N PRO A 190 -13.60 -0.25 -3.96
CA PRO A 190 -14.08 0.41 -5.17
C PRO A 190 -15.19 -0.37 -5.89
N GLU A 191 -15.20 -1.70 -5.80
CA GLU A 191 -16.21 -2.54 -6.45
C GLU A 191 -17.60 -2.36 -5.80
N GLU A 192 -17.61 -2.12 -4.49
CA GLU A 192 -18.84 -1.89 -3.72
C GLU A 192 -19.11 -0.39 -3.48
N ASN A 193 -18.20 0.49 -3.91
CA ASN A 193 -18.21 1.93 -3.60
C ASN A 193 -18.42 2.20 -2.10
N ARG A 194 -17.63 1.54 -1.25
CA ARG A 194 -17.89 1.42 0.19
C ARG A 194 -16.65 1.57 1.04
N LEU A 195 -16.68 2.48 2.01
CA LEU A 195 -15.66 2.54 3.07
C LEU A 195 -15.99 1.52 4.15
N TYR A 196 -15.10 0.56 4.37
CA TYR A 196 -15.15 -0.36 5.51
C TYR A 196 -14.32 0.19 6.66
N VAL A 197 -14.84 0.04 7.87
CA VAL A 197 -14.26 0.60 9.11
C VAL A 197 -14.22 -0.50 10.17
N ALA A 198 -13.03 -0.89 10.60
CA ALA A 198 -12.83 -1.72 11.77
C ALA A 198 -12.86 -0.83 13.02
N ALA A 199 -13.93 -0.92 13.80
CA ALA A 199 -14.09 -0.21 15.06
C ALA A 199 -13.99 -1.16 16.26
N GLN A 200 -13.98 -0.61 17.49
CA GLN A 200 -13.71 -1.32 18.75
C GLN A 200 -14.45 -2.67 18.93
N PHE A 201 -15.63 -2.86 18.33
CA PHE A 201 -16.41 -4.10 18.44
C PHE A 201 -17.14 -4.51 17.14
N SER A 202 -16.88 -3.82 16.04
CA SER A 202 -17.70 -3.98 14.83
C SER A 202 -16.92 -3.69 13.57
N LEU A 203 -17.25 -4.45 12.52
CA LEU A 203 -16.94 -4.04 11.15
C LEU A 203 -18.12 -3.20 10.66
N LEU A 204 -17.86 -1.95 10.35
CA LEU A 204 -18.86 -0.99 9.93
C LEU A 204 -18.69 -0.62 8.46
N TYR A 205 -19.78 -0.22 7.84
CA TYR A 205 -19.78 0.50 6.59
C TYR A 205 -20.91 1.53 6.59
N ASN A 206 -20.75 2.58 5.80
CA ASN A 206 -21.81 3.57 5.63
C ASN A 206 -22.69 3.21 4.44
N GLU A 207 -24.01 3.26 4.63
CA GLU A 207 -25.00 3.11 3.57
C GLU A 207 -26.08 4.17 3.76
N ASP A 208 -26.26 5.02 2.75
CA ASP A 208 -27.22 6.13 2.76
C ASP A 208 -27.11 7.06 3.98
N GLY A 209 -25.89 7.28 4.46
CA GLY A 209 -25.60 8.16 5.60
C GLY A 209 -25.74 7.49 6.97
N GLU A 210 -26.07 6.19 7.02
CA GLU A 210 -26.18 5.43 8.26
C GLU A 210 -25.07 4.39 8.40
N TRP A 211 -24.54 4.24 9.61
CA TRP A 211 -23.63 3.14 9.94
C TRP A 211 -24.40 1.81 9.99
N LYS A 212 -23.97 0.86 9.17
CA LYS A 212 -24.41 -0.53 9.18
C LYS A 212 -23.29 -1.42 9.68
N THR A 213 -23.65 -2.51 10.35
CA THR A 213 -22.70 -3.50 10.85
C THR A 213 -22.64 -4.70 9.91
N GLU A 214 -21.43 -5.06 9.52
CA GLU A 214 -21.11 -6.29 8.82
C GLU A 214 -20.75 -7.36 9.86
N VAL A 215 -21.40 -8.52 9.79
CA VAL A 215 -21.27 -9.58 10.81
C VAL A 215 -20.34 -10.67 10.30
N LEU A 216 -19.20 -10.84 10.96
CA LEU A 216 -18.28 -11.93 10.68
C LEU A 216 -18.76 -13.22 11.36
N PRO A 217 -18.69 -14.39 10.68
CA PRO A 217 -19.02 -15.66 11.30
C PRO A 217 -18.04 -16.01 12.42
N GLN A 218 -18.53 -16.17 13.65
CA GLN A 218 -17.74 -16.71 14.78
C GLN A 218 -16.51 -15.87 15.22
N ALA A 219 -16.39 -14.63 14.75
CA ALA A 219 -15.36 -13.70 15.21
C ALA A 219 -15.99 -12.54 15.99
N GLN A 220 -15.33 -12.15 17.08
CA GLN A 220 -15.74 -11.05 17.95
C GLN A 220 -14.72 -9.91 17.96
N GLN A 221 -13.44 -10.19 17.76
CA GLN A 221 -12.38 -9.20 17.75
C GLN A 221 -11.86 -8.97 16.33
N ILE A 222 -11.77 -7.71 15.95
CA ILE A 222 -11.19 -7.29 14.67
C ILE A 222 -9.95 -6.46 15.00
N TYR A 223 -8.83 -6.83 14.40
CA TYR A 223 -7.56 -6.14 14.61
C TYR A 223 -7.25 -5.17 13.48
N SER A 224 -7.56 -5.57 12.25
CA SER A 224 -7.24 -4.80 11.05
C SER A 224 -8.07 -5.31 9.87
N LEU A 225 -8.19 -4.49 8.83
CA LEU A 225 -8.80 -4.86 7.57
C LEU A 225 -8.00 -4.29 6.40
N SER A 226 -8.16 -4.89 5.23
CA SER A 226 -7.65 -4.33 3.97
C SER A 226 -8.45 -4.86 2.80
N VAL A 227 -8.63 -4.02 1.79
CA VAL A 227 -9.27 -4.39 0.53
C VAL A 227 -8.22 -4.48 -0.56
N ASP A 228 -8.15 -5.63 -1.23
CA ASP A 228 -7.42 -5.75 -2.49
C ASP A 228 -8.19 -4.99 -3.59
N LYS A 229 -7.68 -3.82 -3.98
CA LYS A 229 -8.31 -2.95 -4.99
C LYS A 229 -8.43 -3.58 -6.37
N ARG A 230 -7.62 -4.62 -6.67
CA ARG A 230 -7.62 -5.30 -7.96
C ARG A 230 -8.77 -6.29 -8.08
N THR A 231 -9.23 -6.83 -6.95
CA THR A 231 -10.21 -7.92 -6.90
C THR A 231 -11.49 -7.57 -6.13
N GLY A 232 -11.47 -6.49 -5.35
CA GLY A 232 -12.56 -6.10 -4.45
C GLY A 232 -12.71 -6.99 -3.22
N ILE A 233 -11.78 -7.93 -2.98
CA ILE A 233 -11.81 -8.80 -1.81
C ILE A 233 -11.45 -8.00 -0.57
N LEU A 234 -12.31 -8.05 0.44
CA LEU A 234 -12.04 -7.51 1.78
C LEU A 234 -11.47 -8.63 2.66
N ALA A 235 -10.26 -8.43 3.19
CA ALA A 235 -9.69 -9.26 4.24
C ALA A 235 -9.82 -8.58 5.60
N VAL A 236 -10.12 -9.36 6.63
CA VAL A 236 -10.23 -8.91 8.02
C VAL A 236 -9.45 -9.84 8.92
N ALA A 237 -8.47 -9.28 9.64
CA ALA A 237 -7.71 -10.01 10.65
C ALA A 237 -8.48 -10.04 11.97
N THR A 238 -8.67 -11.25 12.52
CA THR A 238 -9.49 -11.51 13.72
C THR A 238 -8.78 -12.48 14.66
N GLU A 239 -9.36 -12.72 15.84
CA GLU A 239 -8.86 -13.73 16.78
C GLU A 239 -8.93 -15.18 16.25
N GLN A 240 -9.77 -15.43 15.25
CA GLN A 240 -9.93 -16.75 14.61
C GLN A 240 -9.02 -16.95 13.39
N GLY A 241 -8.32 -15.90 12.94
CA GLY A 241 -7.56 -15.86 11.70
C GLY A 241 -8.08 -14.79 10.75
N ILE A 242 -7.81 -14.96 9.45
CA ILE A 242 -8.19 -13.98 8.43
C ILE A 242 -9.47 -14.42 7.76
N PHE A 243 -10.50 -13.58 7.79
CA PHE A 243 -11.70 -13.76 7.00
C PHE A 243 -11.59 -12.98 5.69
N GLU A 244 -12.04 -13.59 4.60
CA GLU A 244 -12.17 -12.95 3.29
C GLU A 244 -13.64 -12.85 2.92
N LYS A 245 -14.09 -11.65 2.54
CA LYS A 245 -15.39 -11.43 1.91
C LYS A 245 -15.21 -11.47 0.41
N ILE A 246 -15.75 -12.51 -0.23
CA ILE A 246 -15.64 -12.73 -1.67
C ILE A 246 -17.06 -12.76 -2.23
N LYS A 247 -17.40 -11.79 -3.08
CA LYS A 247 -18.74 -11.66 -3.68
C LYS A 247 -19.87 -11.67 -2.64
N GLY A 248 -19.66 -10.99 -1.52
CA GLY A 248 -20.63 -10.89 -0.43
C GLY A 248 -20.59 -12.03 0.60
N GLU A 249 -19.84 -13.11 0.36
CA GLU A 249 -19.76 -14.26 1.28
C GLU A 249 -18.47 -14.25 2.09
N TRP A 250 -18.59 -14.46 3.40
CA TRP A 250 -17.46 -14.61 4.30
C TRP A 250 -16.89 -16.03 4.30
N ARG A 251 -15.57 -16.14 4.21
CA ARG A 251 -14.83 -17.40 4.33
C ARG A 251 -13.61 -17.21 5.21
N LEU A 252 -13.35 -18.15 6.10
CA LEU A 252 -12.07 -18.19 6.80
C LEU A 252 -11.00 -18.63 5.81
N LEU A 253 -9.88 -17.92 5.77
CA LEU A 253 -8.75 -18.25 4.91
C LEU A 253 -8.13 -19.57 5.36
N ASP A 254 -8.06 -20.54 4.44
CA ASP A 254 -7.52 -21.88 4.73
C ASP A 254 -6.03 -21.86 5.09
N ALA A 255 -5.26 -20.94 4.50
CA ALA A 255 -3.84 -20.76 4.81
C ALA A 255 -3.66 -20.21 6.22
N ARG A 256 -3.37 -21.11 7.17
CA ARG A 256 -3.04 -20.76 8.55
C ARG A 256 -1.75 -19.93 8.59
N SER A 257 -1.84 -18.75 9.20
CA SER A 257 -0.68 -17.91 9.48
C SER A 257 0.23 -18.56 10.54
N PRO A 258 1.55 -18.26 10.55
CA PRO A 258 2.49 -18.85 11.50
C PRO A 258 2.23 -18.43 12.95
N GLU A 259 1.62 -17.26 13.11
CA GLU A 259 1.13 -16.69 14.36
C GLU A 259 -0.13 -15.86 14.06
N LYS A 260 -0.78 -15.32 15.09
CA LYS A 260 -1.93 -14.42 14.89
C LYS A 260 -1.43 -13.13 14.24
N LEU A 261 -2.05 -12.77 13.12
CA LEU A 261 -1.76 -11.49 12.46
C LEU A 261 -2.65 -10.42 13.07
N ILE A 262 -2.03 -9.34 13.53
CA ILE A 262 -2.71 -8.17 14.10
C ILE A 262 -2.92 -7.07 13.06
N MET A 263 -2.18 -7.11 11.95
CA MET A 263 -2.36 -6.24 10.80
C MET A 263 -2.36 -7.06 9.52
N ILE A 264 -3.20 -6.67 8.57
CA ILE A 264 -3.30 -7.26 7.24
C ILE A 264 -3.38 -6.15 6.20
N SER A 265 -2.70 -6.35 5.08
CA SER A 265 -2.73 -5.43 3.94
C SER A 265 -2.69 -6.19 2.63
N SER A 266 -3.34 -5.66 1.60
CA SER A 266 -3.30 -6.24 0.25
C SER A 266 -1.87 -6.39 -0.24
N GLY A 267 -1.59 -7.53 -0.87
CA GLY A 267 -0.32 -7.79 -1.53
C GLY A 267 -0.36 -7.39 -3.00
N GLU A 268 0.84 -7.39 -3.60
CA GLU A 268 1.04 -7.11 -5.01
C GLU A 268 1.70 -8.29 -5.73
N GLY A 269 1.54 -8.33 -7.06
CA GLY A 269 2.02 -9.44 -7.89
C GLY A 269 1.43 -10.79 -7.44
N GLU A 270 2.31 -11.76 -7.18
CA GLU A 270 1.98 -13.10 -6.69
C GLU A 270 1.71 -13.14 -5.17
N THR A 271 1.87 -12.02 -4.46
CA THR A 271 1.51 -11.91 -3.05
C THR A 271 0.04 -11.53 -2.93
N LYS A 272 -0.75 -12.36 -2.27
CA LYS A 272 -2.17 -12.07 -2.03
C LYS A 272 -2.35 -11.10 -0.87
N TRP A 273 -1.69 -11.38 0.26
CA TRP A 273 -1.75 -10.56 1.47
C TRP A 273 -0.36 -10.45 2.10
N VAL A 274 -0.11 -9.32 2.76
CA VAL A 274 0.96 -9.19 3.74
C VAL A 274 0.37 -8.90 5.11
N GLY A 275 1.05 -9.28 6.17
CA GLY A 275 0.61 -8.98 7.51
C GLY A 275 1.72 -8.97 8.54
N VAL A 276 1.42 -8.39 9.68
CA VAL A 276 2.31 -8.33 10.85
C VAL A 276 1.74 -9.20 11.95
N GLY A 277 2.56 -10.09 12.48
CA GLY A 277 2.24 -10.97 13.61
C GLY A 277 2.35 -10.27 14.97
N GLU A 278 1.86 -10.93 16.03
CA GLU A 278 2.02 -10.47 17.42
C GLU A 278 3.49 -10.25 17.82
N SER A 279 4.39 -11.02 17.23
CA SER A 279 5.84 -10.92 17.41
C SER A 279 6.47 -9.79 16.58
N ALA A 280 5.65 -8.89 16.01
CA ALA A 280 6.01 -7.85 15.06
C ALA A 280 6.66 -8.35 13.75
N LEU A 281 6.73 -9.66 13.51
CA LEU A 281 7.29 -10.22 12.28
C LEU A 281 6.36 -10.00 11.10
N ILE A 282 6.94 -9.67 9.94
CA ILE A 282 6.20 -9.49 8.69
C ILE A 282 6.13 -10.82 7.94
N TYR A 283 4.97 -11.13 7.39
CA TYR A 283 4.73 -12.30 6.55
C TYR A 283 4.04 -11.90 5.25
N LYS A 284 4.29 -12.67 4.19
CA LYS A 284 3.55 -12.61 2.94
C LYS A 284 2.88 -13.94 2.63
N LEU A 285 1.69 -13.88 2.04
CA LEU A 285 0.94 -15.03 1.56
C LEU A 285 1.08 -15.15 0.03
N SER A 286 1.74 -16.20 -0.41
CA SER A 286 1.84 -16.58 -1.83
C SER A 286 1.62 -18.08 -1.96
N ASP A 287 0.97 -18.54 -3.03
CA ASP A 287 0.68 -19.97 -3.25
C ASP A 287 0.02 -20.65 -2.04
N ASN A 288 -0.93 -19.96 -1.40
CA ASN A 288 -1.64 -20.42 -0.21
C ASN A 288 -0.71 -20.80 0.98
N ARG A 289 0.49 -20.20 1.04
CA ARG A 289 1.45 -20.38 2.14
C ARG A 289 1.98 -19.06 2.64
N TRP A 290 2.00 -18.91 3.96
CA TRP A 290 2.65 -17.78 4.62
C TRP A 290 4.15 -18.02 4.69
N VAL A 291 4.92 -17.03 4.25
CA VAL A 291 6.38 -17.01 4.31
C VAL A 291 6.81 -15.74 5.01
N LYS A 292 7.78 -15.84 5.93
CA LYS A 292 8.37 -14.67 6.58
C LYS A 292 8.98 -13.75 5.52
N TRP A 293 8.67 -12.46 5.61
CA TRP A 293 9.33 -11.42 4.83
C TRP A 293 10.68 -11.10 5.48
N ASN A 294 11.75 -11.08 4.67
CA ASN A 294 13.11 -10.85 5.12
C ASN A 294 13.52 -9.40 4.94
#